data_AF-A0A9W9JQU3-F1
#
_entry.id   AF-A0A9W9JQU3-F1
#
_cell.length_a   1.000
_cell.length_b   1.000
_cell.length_c   1.000
_cell.angle_alpha   90.00
_cell.angle_beta   90.00
_cell.angle_gamma   90.00
#
_symmetry.space_group_name_H-M   'P 1'
#
loop_
_entity.id
_entity.type
_entity.pdbx_description
1 polymer ?
#
loop_
_entity_poly.entity_id
_entity_poly.type
_entity_poly.pdbx_seq_one_letter_code
_entity_poly.pdbx_strand_id
1 'polypeptide(L)'
;MQVKDRPVADDYIGRQLWLAEDDRKSIEEAIQQNDFDGLQGFADSKISFINESYSRDAKSAEELKYQLQCLWYVYYQAGKNISHTSPEQDTWVLHIVQLHGQGNLTRRAQNSHNGNDGDSNDNKLEIATTSAGIIWEGLPFFTADMTDFWVKDCATMSTDQRVDFSCFLAKLASTGVDDNLCEIALLVFKDTFETVRPLGSFNDQSDEDPHRDLRELTIAALLPAAQFWLVVAHNKIIQLSDKLWNNPDTVRQGKTTFATSELGRRSSAAFSPWRWMYWLKRLEEIKEEAEQAGEDTLTRLALTTMVQLLGKVKDKDTRVQRELEAVGNWVKI
;
A
#
# COMPACT_ATOMS: atom_id res chain seq x y z
N MET A 1 21.35 -17.75 -36.98
CA MET A 1 20.67 -16.50 -36.62
C MET A 1 20.57 -16.48 -35.11
N GLN A 2 21.42 -15.71 -34.46
CA GLN A 2 21.59 -15.72 -33.00
C GLN A 2 20.36 -15.12 -32.31
N VAL A 3 19.83 -15.86 -31.34
CA VAL A 3 18.83 -15.38 -30.39
C VAL A 3 19.53 -14.38 -29.48
N LYS A 4 19.10 -13.11 -29.56
CA LYS A 4 19.49 -12.08 -28.58
C LYS A 4 18.67 -12.34 -27.32
N ASP A 5 19.29 -12.97 -26.33
CA ASP A 5 18.79 -12.97 -24.97
C ASP A 5 18.62 -11.51 -24.50
N ARG A 6 17.41 -11.16 -24.08
CA ARG A 6 17.15 -9.92 -23.34
C ARG A 6 17.59 -10.16 -21.90
N PRO A 7 18.19 -9.16 -21.23
CA PRO A 7 18.62 -9.34 -19.86
C PRO A 7 17.41 -9.54 -18.95
N VAL A 8 17.51 -10.56 -18.12
CA VAL A 8 16.63 -10.82 -16.97
C VAL A 8 16.65 -9.58 -16.08
N ALA A 9 15.48 -9.10 -15.69
CA ALA A 9 15.32 -8.06 -14.69
C ALA A 9 15.75 -8.60 -13.33
N ASP A 10 17.05 -8.48 -13.04
CA ASP A 10 17.70 -9.01 -11.84
C ASP A 10 18.31 -7.88 -10.98
N ASP A 11 17.73 -6.67 -11.05
CA ASP A 11 18.34 -5.46 -10.46
C ASP A 11 17.56 -4.86 -9.28
N TYR A 12 16.69 -5.63 -8.61
CA TYR A 12 16.00 -5.21 -7.37
C TYR A 12 16.54 -5.96 -6.15
N ILE A 13 17.87 -5.96 -5.99
CA ILE A 13 18.56 -6.51 -4.83
C ILE A 13 18.66 -5.45 -3.72
N GLY A 14 18.02 -5.75 -2.58
CA GLY A 14 18.58 -5.46 -1.26
C GLY A 14 18.03 -4.24 -0.53
N ARG A 15 17.53 -4.49 0.70
CA ARG A 15 17.33 -3.49 1.78
C ARG A 15 18.61 -2.69 2.15
N GLN A 16 19.71 -2.89 1.43
CA GLN A 16 21.06 -2.44 1.79
C GLN A 16 21.65 -1.41 0.83
N LEU A 17 21.08 -1.17 -0.36
CA LEU A 17 21.76 -0.31 -1.36
C LEU A 17 21.29 1.15 -1.43
N TRP A 18 20.12 1.50 -0.86
CA TRP A 18 19.47 2.77 -1.17
C TRP A 18 19.47 3.81 -0.05
N LEU A 19 19.89 3.46 1.16
CA LEU A 19 20.02 4.41 2.28
C LEU A 19 21.42 4.30 2.85
N ALA A 20 22.05 5.46 3.08
CA ALA A 20 23.25 5.52 3.90
C ALA A 20 22.94 4.94 5.29
N GLU A 21 23.85 4.12 5.80
CA GLU A 21 23.70 3.48 7.12
C GLU A 21 23.41 4.50 8.22
N ASP A 22 24.00 5.71 8.11
CA ASP A 22 23.78 6.81 9.04
C ASP A 22 22.33 7.33 9.00
N ASP A 23 21.74 7.53 7.82
CA ASP A 23 20.35 7.98 7.66
C ASP A 23 19.39 6.95 8.30
N ARG A 24 19.65 5.66 8.06
CA ARG A 24 18.85 4.57 8.63
C ARG A 24 18.96 4.54 10.16
N LYS A 25 20.18 4.64 10.68
CA LYS A 25 20.44 4.62 12.12
C LYS A 25 19.75 5.78 12.83
N SER A 26 19.81 6.99 12.26
CA SER A 26 19.11 8.16 12.82
C SER A 26 17.59 7.97 12.86
N ILE A 27 17.00 7.37 11.82
CA ILE A 27 15.56 7.05 11.81
C ILE A 27 15.23 6.00 12.87
N GLU A 28 16.00 4.93 12.97
CA GLU A 28 15.80 3.88 13.98
C GLU A 28 15.95 4.42 15.41
N GLU A 29 16.93 5.30 15.65
CA GLU A 29 17.12 5.98 16.95
C GLU A 29 15.92 6.87 17.30
N ALA A 30 15.38 7.64 16.34
CA ALA A 30 14.19 8.47 16.55
C ALA A 30 12.96 7.61 16.91
N ILE A 31 12.74 6.50 16.20
CA ILE A 31 11.66 5.55 16.50
C ILE A 31 11.81 4.96 17.90
N GLN A 32 13.01 4.50 18.27
CA GLN A 32 13.26 3.95 19.61
C GLN A 32 13.01 4.96 20.74
N GLN A 33 13.22 6.25 20.46
CA GLN A 33 13.01 7.34 21.41
C GLN A 33 11.58 7.90 21.39
N ASN A 34 10.71 7.43 20.47
CA ASN A 34 9.41 8.04 20.16
C ASN A 34 9.54 9.54 19.79
N ASP A 35 10.65 9.92 19.16
CA ASP A 35 10.92 11.28 18.67
C ASP A 35 10.30 11.47 17.28
N PHE A 36 8.96 11.51 17.22
CA PHE A 36 8.23 11.70 15.99
C PHE A 36 8.37 13.12 15.42
N ASP A 37 8.61 14.12 16.28
CA ASP A 37 8.93 15.49 15.87
C ASP A 37 10.28 15.53 15.11
N GLY A 38 11.30 14.85 15.63
CA GLY A 38 12.58 14.69 14.96
C GLY A 38 12.46 13.95 13.63
N LEU A 39 11.63 12.90 13.58
CA LEU A 39 11.34 12.18 12.34
C LEU A 39 10.64 13.07 11.29
N GLN A 40 9.69 13.91 11.73
CA GLN A 40 9.04 14.88 10.86
C GLN A 40 10.04 15.93 10.36
N GLY A 41 10.90 16.46 11.22
CA GLY A 41 11.96 17.39 10.83
C GLY A 41 12.92 16.79 9.80
N PHE A 42 13.21 15.48 9.89
CA PHE A 42 13.98 14.78 8.89
C PHE A 42 13.24 14.71 7.53
N ALA A 43 11.95 14.37 7.53
CA ALA A 43 11.14 14.38 6.31
C ALA A 43 11.09 15.76 5.65
N ASP A 44 10.83 16.82 6.43
CA ASP A 44 10.76 18.20 5.96
C ASP A 44 12.10 18.68 5.36
N SER A 45 13.21 18.26 5.97
CA SER A 45 14.55 18.51 5.47
C SER A 45 14.78 17.85 4.11
N LYS A 46 14.35 16.58 3.92
CA LYS A 46 14.46 15.88 2.63
C LYS A 46 13.60 16.55 1.55
N ILE A 47 12.36 16.94 1.89
CA ILE A 47 11.46 17.66 0.96
C ILE A 47 12.10 18.99 0.54
N SER A 48 12.61 19.76 1.50
CA SER A 48 13.30 21.03 1.23
C SER A 48 14.52 20.83 0.34
N PHE A 49 15.34 19.83 0.62
CA PHE A 49 16.52 19.50 -0.19
C PHE A 49 16.16 19.12 -1.63
N ILE A 50 15.11 18.32 -1.84
CA ILE A 50 14.63 17.93 -3.18
C ILE A 50 14.17 19.17 -3.94
N ASN A 51 13.36 20.03 -3.30
CA ASN A 51 12.84 21.26 -3.90
C ASN A 51 13.98 22.21 -4.31
N GLU A 52 14.94 22.45 -3.42
CA GLU A 52 16.07 23.35 -3.70
C GLU A 52 17.04 22.75 -4.73
N SER A 53 17.36 21.46 -4.63
CA SER A 53 18.26 20.79 -5.57
C SER A 53 17.74 20.83 -7.02
N TYR A 54 16.44 20.62 -7.21
CA TYR A 54 15.85 20.70 -8.55
C TYR A 54 15.79 22.16 -9.04
N SER A 55 15.28 23.05 -8.19
CA SER A 55 14.88 24.41 -8.60
C SER A 55 16.07 25.37 -8.71
N ARG A 56 17.11 25.19 -7.89
CA ARG A 56 18.27 26.10 -7.79
C ARG A 56 19.55 25.46 -8.29
N ASP A 57 19.84 24.23 -7.87
CA ASP A 57 21.11 23.56 -8.20
C ASP A 57 21.08 22.87 -9.57
N ALA A 58 19.95 22.98 -10.27
CA ALA A 58 19.72 22.42 -11.60
C ALA A 58 19.93 20.90 -11.71
N LYS A 59 19.85 20.15 -10.60
CA LYS A 59 19.88 18.68 -10.64
C LYS A 59 18.72 18.17 -11.48
N SER A 60 18.95 17.08 -12.21
CA SER A 60 17.90 16.35 -12.90
C SER A 60 16.98 15.64 -11.89
N ALA A 61 15.76 15.33 -12.31
CA ALA A 61 14.81 14.61 -11.46
C ALA A 61 15.32 13.21 -11.09
N GLU A 62 16.06 12.54 -11.98
CA GLU A 62 16.64 11.21 -11.72
C GLU A 62 17.72 11.24 -10.64
N GLU A 63 18.52 12.31 -10.56
CA GLU A 63 19.52 12.47 -9.49
C GLU A 63 18.88 12.62 -8.10
N LEU A 64 17.58 12.91 -8.02
CA LEU A 64 16.83 13.04 -6.77
C LEU A 64 16.22 11.72 -6.30
N LYS A 65 16.31 10.64 -7.09
CA LYS A 65 15.75 9.32 -6.77
C LYS A 65 16.13 8.85 -5.36
N TYR A 66 17.41 8.92 -5.00
CA TYR A 66 17.88 8.50 -3.68
C TYR A 66 17.17 9.26 -2.55
N GLN A 67 17.01 10.58 -2.68
CA GLN A 67 16.37 11.40 -1.64
C GLN A 67 14.88 11.12 -1.53
N LEU A 68 14.21 10.83 -2.65
CA LEU A 68 12.81 10.39 -2.66
C LEU A 68 12.66 9.06 -1.91
N GLN A 69 13.52 8.08 -2.19
CA GLN A 69 13.48 6.78 -1.51
C GLN A 69 13.80 6.87 -0.02
N CYS A 70 14.73 7.76 0.37
CA CYS A 70 14.97 8.09 1.78
C CYS A 70 13.70 8.63 2.45
N LEU A 71 13.00 9.56 1.78
CA LEU A 71 11.75 10.13 2.28
C LEU A 71 10.65 9.06 2.39
N TRP A 72 10.51 8.17 1.40
CA TRP A 72 9.56 7.05 1.46
C TRP A 72 9.86 6.09 2.61
N TYR A 73 11.13 5.82 2.89
CA TYR A 73 11.51 5.00 4.05
C TYR A 73 11.12 5.65 5.39
N VAL A 74 11.18 6.97 5.51
CA VAL A 74 10.70 7.70 6.70
C VAL A 74 9.20 7.48 6.89
N TYR A 75 8.39 7.65 5.84
CA TYR A 75 6.96 7.41 5.90
C TYR A 75 6.61 5.95 6.19
N TYR A 76 7.41 5.01 5.70
CA TYR A 76 7.27 3.60 6.05
C TYR A 76 7.49 3.37 7.54
N GLN A 77 8.57 3.91 8.12
CA GLN A 77 8.86 3.77 9.54
C GLN A 77 7.81 4.47 10.41
N ALA A 78 7.33 5.64 10.00
CA ALA A 78 6.22 6.32 10.68
C ALA A 78 4.94 5.45 10.63
N GLY A 79 4.55 4.98 9.44
CA GLY A 79 3.35 4.16 9.27
C GLY A 79 3.40 2.83 10.03
N LYS A 80 4.58 2.22 10.16
CA LYS A 80 4.78 0.96 10.88
C LYS A 80 4.78 1.10 12.40
N ASN A 81 5.37 2.18 12.93
CA ASN A 81 5.65 2.28 14.37
C ASN A 81 4.73 3.26 15.11
N ILE A 82 3.95 4.08 14.41
CA ILE A 82 2.96 4.97 15.03
C ILE A 82 1.63 4.24 15.07
N SER A 83 1.12 4.05 16.29
CA SER A 83 -0.15 3.35 16.50
C SER A 83 -1.29 3.94 15.65
N HIS A 84 -2.06 3.06 15.03
CA HIS A 84 -3.27 3.42 14.27
C HIS A 84 -4.34 4.13 15.12
N THR A 85 -4.27 3.99 16.43
CA THR A 85 -5.16 4.66 17.39
C THR A 85 -4.69 6.07 17.74
N SER A 86 -3.43 6.40 17.44
CA SER A 86 -2.87 7.72 17.68
C SER A 86 -3.31 8.71 16.59
N PRO A 87 -3.74 9.93 16.95
CA PRO A 87 -3.99 10.99 15.97
C PRO A 87 -2.71 11.37 15.20
N GLU A 88 -1.54 11.07 15.76
CA GLU A 88 -0.25 11.30 15.10
C GLU A 88 -0.16 10.58 13.75
N GLN A 89 -0.75 9.39 13.63
CA GLN A 89 -0.75 8.67 12.35
C GLN A 89 -1.52 9.46 11.27
N ASP A 90 -2.57 10.19 11.64
CA ASP A 90 -3.34 11.03 10.70
C ASP A 90 -2.53 12.25 10.25
N THR A 91 -1.66 12.80 11.12
CA THR A 91 -0.71 13.87 10.77
C THR A 91 0.21 13.42 9.64
N TRP A 92 0.75 12.20 9.72
CA TRP A 92 1.63 11.64 8.69
C TRP A 92 0.92 11.35 7.37
N VAL A 93 -0.34 10.88 7.42
CA VAL A 93 -1.16 10.74 6.21
C VAL A 93 -1.40 12.11 5.58
N LEU A 94 -1.77 13.11 6.38
CA LEU A 94 -2.00 14.48 5.91
C LEU A 94 -0.72 15.07 5.31
N HIS A 95 0.45 14.79 5.89
CA HIS A 95 1.73 15.25 5.36
C HIS A 95 1.96 14.79 3.91
N ILE A 96 1.70 13.50 3.61
CA ILE A 96 1.81 12.98 2.23
C ILE A 96 0.76 13.61 1.31
N VAL A 97 -0.48 13.75 1.78
CA VAL A 97 -1.57 14.38 1.00
C VAL A 97 -1.23 15.83 0.66
N GLN A 98 -0.64 16.57 1.60
CA GLN A 98 -0.18 17.93 1.40
C GLN A 98 0.98 17.98 0.41
N LEU A 99 1.93 17.05 0.51
CA LEU A 99 3.05 16.92 -0.42
C LEU A 99 2.55 16.68 -1.85
N HIS A 100 1.63 15.71 -2.04
CA HIS A 100 0.95 15.49 -3.32
C HIS A 100 0.19 16.74 -3.80
N GLY A 101 -0.49 17.42 -2.88
CA GLY A 101 -1.24 18.66 -3.13
C GLY A 101 -0.38 19.87 -3.52
N GLN A 102 0.95 19.81 -3.38
CA GLN A 102 1.84 20.86 -3.90
C GLN A 102 1.83 20.91 -5.43
N GLY A 103 1.43 19.81 -6.09
CA GLY A 103 1.48 19.68 -7.54
C GLY A 103 2.91 19.63 -8.07
N ASN A 104 3.08 19.91 -9.35
CA ASN A 104 4.32 19.66 -10.05
C ASN A 104 5.50 20.49 -9.54
N LEU A 105 6.58 19.81 -9.15
CA LEU A 105 7.86 20.46 -8.94
C LEU A 105 8.39 21.00 -10.28
N THR A 106 8.57 22.31 -10.36
CA THR A 106 8.95 23.01 -11.59
C THR A 106 10.15 23.93 -11.40
N ARG A 107 10.89 24.13 -12.48
CA ARG A 107 11.97 25.14 -12.56
C ARG A 107 11.85 25.92 -13.86
N ARG A 108 12.50 27.09 -13.94
CA ARG A 108 12.61 27.81 -15.20
C ARG A 108 13.52 27.04 -16.16
N ALA A 109 13.10 26.89 -17.41
CA ALA A 109 13.90 26.25 -18.42
C ALA A 109 15.25 26.96 -18.56
N GLN A 110 16.32 26.19 -18.68
CA GLN A 110 17.62 26.73 -19.00
C GLN A 110 17.61 27.07 -20.50
N ASN A 111 17.25 28.31 -20.85
CA ASN A 111 17.38 28.77 -22.22
C ASN A 111 18.84 28.65 -22.66
N SER A 112 19.12 27.82 -23.65
CA SER A 112 20.37 27.81 -24.38
C SER A 112 20.58 29.20 -24.96
N HIS A 113 21.59 29.92 -24.49
CA HIS A 113 22.09 31.13 -25.14
C HIS A 113 22.56 30.77 -26.56
N ASN A 114 21.65 30.75 -27.52
CA ASN A 114 21.94 30.78 -28.94
C ASN A 114 20.76 31.41 -29.69
N GLY A 115 20.84 32.72 -29.84
CA GLY A 115 20.53 33.48 -31.05
C GLY A 115 19.11 33.44 -31.62
N ASN A 116 18.49 34.63 -31.64
CA ASN A 116 17.50 35.09 -32.60
C ASN A 116 16.33 34.16 -32.91
N ASP A 117 15.16 34.44 -32.32
CA ASP A 117 14.06 35.05 -33.08
C ASP A 117 12.99 35.58 -32.13
N GLY A 118 12.46 36.75 -32.47
CA GLY A 118 11.61 37.59 -31.63
C GLY A 118 10.18 37.08 -31.51
N ASP A 119 9.99 36.00 -30.75
CA ASP A 119 8.68 35.65 -30.19
C ASP A 119 8.89 35.05 -28.78
N SER A 120 9.17 35.94 -27.82
CA SER A 120 9.68 35.60 -26.49
C SER A 120 8.58 35.00 -25.59
N ASN A 121 8.30 33.72 -25.76
CA ASN A 121 7.66 32.88 -24.74
C ASN A 121 8.74 32.37 -23.76
N ASP A 122 9.49 33.30 -23.17
CA ASP A 122 10.72 33.09 -22.38
C ASP A 122 10.48 32.50 -20.96
N ASN A 123 9.28 31.97 -20.71
CA ASN A 123 8.87 31.40 -19.42
C ASN A 123 8.46 29.92 -19.55
N LYS A 124 9.19 29.13 -20.35
CA LYS A 124 8.94 27.69 -20.37
C LYS A 124 9.35 27.07 -19.03
N LEU A 125 8.42 26.43 -18.34
CA LEU A 125 8.71 25.69 -17.11
C LEU A 125 9.10 24.25 -17.46
N GLU A 126 10.15 23.75 -16.81
CA GLU A 126 10.56 22.36 -16.82
C GLU A 126 9.97 21.64 -15.61
N ILE A 127 9.27 20.52 -15.85
CA ILE A 127 8.64 19.69 -14.82
C ILE A 127 9.60 18.57 -14.41
N ALA A 128 9.79 18.39 -13.10
CA ALA A 128 10.65 17.36 -12.54
C ALA A 128 10.04 15.97 -12.75
N THR A 129 10.36 15.35 -13.88
CA THR A 129 9.80 14.05 -14.28
C THR A 129 10.87 12.97 -14.15
N THR A 130 10.57 11.96 -13.34
CA THR A 130 11.35 10.72 -13.26
C THR A 130 10.74 9.66 -14.16
N SER A 131 11.44 8.56 -14.35
CA SER A 131 10.98 7.32 -14.98
C SER A 131 9.74 6.72 -14.33
N ALA A 132 9.48 7.02 -13.05
CA ALA A 132 8.34 6.52 -12.29
C ALA A 132 7.21 7.55 -12.10
N GLY A 133 7.36 8.78 -12.61
CA GLY A 133 6.35 9.82 -12.50
C GLY A 133 6.89 11.21 -12.17
N ILE A 134 5.98 12.16 -12.04
CA ILE A 134 6.28 13.56 -11.76
C ILE A 134 6.45 13.76 -10.27
N ILE A 135 7.52 14.44 -9.85
CA ILE A 135 7.79 14.70 -8.43
C ILE A 135 6.66 15.55 -7.83
N TRP A 136 6.21 15.08 -6.65
CA TRP A 136 5.05 15.50 -5.86
C TRP A 136 3.70 15.07 -6.42
N GLU A 137 3.28 15.51 -7.62
CA GLU A 137 1.97 15.10 -8.18
C GLU A 137 1.84 13.58 -8.34
N GLY A 138 2.90 12.92 -8.81
CA GLY A 138 2.89 11.47 -9.04
C GLY A 138 3.50 10.63 -7.92
N LEU A 139 4.05 11.25 -6.86
CA LEU A 139 4.81 10.58 -5.78
C LEU A 139 5.69 9.41 -6.29
N PRO A 140 6.63 9.67 -7.22
CA PRO A 140 7.33 8.62 -7.93
C PRO A 140 8.03 7.65 -6.96
N PHE A 141 7.97 6.36 -7.28
CA PHE A 141 8.49 5.24 -6.47
C PHE A 141 7.73 4.94 -5.17
N PHE A 142 6.87 5.83 -4.66
CA PHE A 142 6.23 5.67 -3.35
C PHE A 142 5.47 4.35 -3.21
N THR A 143 4.52 4.07 -4.12
CA THR A 143 3.70 2.86 -4.05
C THR A 143 4.53 1.59 -4.27
N ALA A 144 5.53 1.64 -5.15
CA ALA A 144 6.45 0.53 -5.38
C ALA A 144 7.25 0.23 -4.09
N ASP A 145 7.80 1.25 -3.45
CA ASP A 145 8.57 1.12 -2.21
C ASP A 145 7.69 0.62 -1.05
N MET A 146 6.47 1.14 -0.89
CA MET A 146 5.51 0.67 0.14
C MET A 146 5.10 -0.79 -0.08
N THR A 147 4.91 -1.19 -1.33
CA THR A 147 4.63 -2.58 -1.69
C THR A 147 5.82 -3.48 -1.36
N ASP A 148 7.03 -3.03 -1.68
CA ASP A 148 8.27 -3.73 -1.37
C ASP A 148 8.47 -3.89 0.14
N PHE A 149 8.26 -2.84 0.92
CA PHE A 149 8.32 -2.89 2.38
C PHE A 149 7.30 -3.89 2.94
N TRP A 150 6.06 -3.86 2.46
CA TRP A 150 5.06 -4.85 2.87
C TRP A 150 5.51 -6.28 2.55
N VAL A 151 5.89 -6.56 1.29
CA VAL A 151 6.27 -7.90 0.84
C VAL A 151 7.48 -8.44 1.61
N LYS A 152 8.45 -7.58 1.91
CA LYS A 152 9.70 -7.97 2.58
C LYS A 152 9.52 -8.09 4.09
N ASP A 153 8.73 -7.24 4.73
CA ASP A 153 8.77 -7.06 6.18
C ASP A 153 7.51 -7.58 6.89
N CYS A 154 6.40 -7.82 6.16
CA CYS A 154 5.12 -8.26 6.75
C CYS A 154 5.26 -9.49 7.65
N ALA A 155 6.08 -10.48 7.25
CA ALA A 155 6.34 -11.67 8.07
C ALA A 155 7.04 -11.33 9.39
N THR A 156 8.04 -10.44 9.34
CA THR A 156 8.89 -10.11 10.49
C THR A 156 8.26 -9.11 11.44
N MET A 157 7.28 -8.33 10.98
CA MET A 157 6.54 -7.37 11.81
C MET A 157 5.83 -8.04 12.98
N SER A 158 5.63 -7.26 14.05
CA SER A 158 4.67 -7.59 15.10
C SER A 158 3.23 -7.56 14.54
N THR A 159 2.26 -8.10 15.27
CA THR A 159 0.86 -7.99 14.84
C THR A 159 0.38 -6.54 14.85
N ASP A 160 0.80 -5.76 15.84
CA ASP A 160 0.47 -4.33 15.93
C ASP A 160 1.10 -3.54 14.78
N GLN A 161 2.35 -3.80 14.42
CA GLN A 161 2.99 -3.13 13.28
C GLN A 161 2.34 -3.45 11.94
N ARG A 162 1.89 -4.70 11.73
CA ARG A 162 1.11 -5.04 10.52
C ARG A 162 -0.19 -4.25 10.47
N VAL A 163 -0.85 -4.09 11.61
CA VAL A 163 -2.08 -3.31 11.75
C VAL A 163 -1.82 -1.83 11.50
N ASP A 164 -0.82 -1.27 12.16
CA ASP A 164 -0.47 0.14 12.09
C ASP A 164 -0.12 0.53 10.65
N PHE A 165 0.73 -0.25 10.00
CA PHE A 165 1.12 0.01 8.62
C PHE A 165 -0.04 -0.19 7.64
N SER A 166 -0.86 -1.22 7.83
CA SER A 166 -2.07 -1.42 7.00
C SER A 166 -3.06 -0.28 7.16
N CYS A 167 -3.27 0.22 8.38
CA CYS A 167 -4.16 1.34 8.64
C CYS A 167 -3.62 2.62 7.99
N PHE A 168 -2.33 2.90 8.15
CA PHE A 168 -1.67 4.04 7.50
C PHE A 168 -1.86 4.04 5.98
N LEU A 169 -1.57 2.91 5.32
CA LEU A 169 -1.74 2.77 3.88
C LEU A 169 -3.20 2.81 3.44
N ALA A 170 -4.11 2.22 4.21
CA ALA A 170 -5.55 2.25 3.94
C ALA A 170 -6.11 3.67 4.04
N LYS A 171 -5.69 4.45 5.05
CA LYS A 171 -6.02 5.86 5.19
C LYS A 171 -5.56 6.63 3.97
N LEU A 172 -4.29 6.46 3.56
CA LEU A 172 -3.76 7.15 2.39
C LEU A 172 -4.49 6.76 1.09
N ALA A 173 -4.73 5.48 0.85
CA ALA A 173 -5.49 5.00 -0.30
C ALA A 173 -6.93 5.55 -0.34
N SER A 174 -7.55 5.76 0.83
CA SER A 174 -8.89 6.34 0.93
C SER A 174 -8.96 7.79 0.47
N THR A 175 -7.84 8.53 0.50
CA THR A 175 -7.74 9.92 0.03
C THR A 175 -7.74 10.03 -1.49
N GLY A 176 -7.39 8.95 -2.20
CA GLY A 176 -7.26 8.93 -3.66
C GLY A 176 -5.97 9.53 -4.20
N VAL A 177 -4.94 9.68 -3.36
CA VAL A 177 -3.57 10.07 -3.79
C VAL A 177 -3.02 9.11 -4.85
N ASP A 178 -3.15 7.79 -4.63
CA ASP A 178 -2.76 6.79 -5.62
C ASP A 178 -3.64 5.53 -5.48
N ASP A 179 -4.36 5.20 -6.55
CA ASP A 179 -5.21 4.00 -6.62
C ASP A 179 -4.37 2.71 -6.54
N ASN A 180 -3.09 2.75 -6.95
CA ASN A 180 -2.19 1.60 -6.92
C ASN A 180 -1.84 1.17 -5.48
N LEU A 181 -2.05 2.02 -4.46
CA LEU A 181 -1.90 1.59 -3.06
C LEU A 181 -2.86 0.45 -2.69
N CYS A 182 -4.00 0.34 -3.38
CA CYS A 182 -4.94 -0.76 -3.17
C CYS A 182 -4.38 -2.12 -3.63
N GLU A 183 -3.24 -2.15 -4.32
CA GLU A 183 -2.51 -3.40 -4.60
C GLU A 183 -2.00 -4.06 -3.33
N ILE A 184 -1.56 -3.26 -2.37
CA ILE A 184 -1.13 -3.76 -1.07
C ILE A 184 -2.32 -4.38 -0.34
N ALA A 185 -3.51 -3.79 -0.44
CA ALA A 185 -4.75 -4.39 0.05
C ALA A 185 -5.02 -5.76 -0.59
N LEU A 186 -4.81 -5.91 -1.91
CA LEU A 186 -4.94 -7.21 -2.57
C LEU A 186 -3.94 -8.24 -2.07
N LEU A 187 -2.69 -7.84 -1.81
CA LEU A 187 -1.69 -8.74 -1.24
C LEU A 187 -2.16 -9.22 0.14
N VAL A 188 -2.58 -8.30 1.01
CA VAL A 188 -3.14 -8.61 2.32
C VAL A 188 -4.32 -9.57 2.19
N PHE A 189 -5.30 -9.29 1.32
CA PHE A 189 -6.48 -10.13 1.14
C PHE A 189 -6.16 -11.50 0.55
N LYS A 190 -5.21 -11.59 -0.40
CA LYS A 190 -4.76 -12.87 -0.94
C LYS A 190 -4.12 -13.72 0.16
N ASP A 191 -3.29 -13.14 0.99
CA ASP A 191 -2.65 -13.83 2.09
C ASP A 191 -3.67 -14.24 3.16
N THR A 192 -4.58 -13.36 3.56
CA THR A 192 -5.57 -13.65 4.62
C THR A 192 -6.70 -14.58 4.16
N PHE A 193 -7.26 -14.36 2.97
CA PHE A 193 -8.52 -15.00 2.55
C PHE A 193 -8.37 -16.04 1.44
N GLU A 194 -7.34 -15.95 0.60
CA GLU A 194 -7.19 -16.80 -0.61
C GLU A 194 -6.06 -17.83 -0.50
N THR A 195 -5.29 -17.76 0.59
CA THR A 195 -4.20 -18.69 0.88
C THR A 195 -4.64 -19.59 2.02
N VAL A 196 -4.38 -20.89 1.89
CA VAL A 196 -4.64 -21.85 2.97
C VAL A 196 -3.67 -21.57 4.11
N ARG A 197 -4.20 -21.13 5.26
CA ARG A 197 -3.43 -20.81 6.45
C ARG A 197 -4.12 -21.39 7.68
N PRO A 198 -3.37 -21.79 8.72
CA PRO A 198 -3.95 -22.15 10.00
C PRO A 198 -4.65 -20.93 10.63
N LEU A 199 -5.70 -21.20 11.40
CA LEU A 199 -6.47 -20.17 12.09
C LEU A 199 -5.57 -19.35 13.06
N GLY A 200 -4.83 -20.07 13.92
CA GLY A 200 -3.95 -19.49 14.96
C GLY A 200 -4.70 -18.76 16.06
N SER A 201 -3.95 -18.18 16.99
CA SER A 201 -4.44 -17.28 18.04
C SER A 201 -3.72 -15.93 17.98
N PHE A 202 -4.35 -14.87 18.50
CA PHE A 202 -3.77 -13.52 18.52
C PHE A 202 -2.45 -13.41 19.29
N ASN A 203 -2.23 -14.33 20.24
CA ASN A 203 -1.03 -14.33 21.07
C ASN A 203 0.17 -14.98 20.37
N ASP A 204 -0.03 -15.75 19.32
CA ASP A 204 1.05 -16.59 18.74
C ASP A 204 2.13 -15.75 18.02
N GLN A 205 1.78 -14.53 17.58
CA GLN A 205 2.61 -13.70 16.72
C GLN A 205 2.53 -12.21 17.13
N SER A 206 2.43 -11.95 18.43
CA SER A 206 2.33 -10.59 18.97
C SER A 206 3.57 -9.76 18.67
N ASP A 207 4.76 -10.37 18.73
CA ASP A 207 6.04 -9.65 18.71
C ASP A 207 6.72 -9.69 17.33
N GLU A 208 7.68 -8.77 17.14
CA GLU A 208 8.60 -8.79 16.00
C GLU A 208 9.48 -10.04 16.02
N ASP A 209 9.68 -10.64 14.85
CA ASP A 209 10.55 -11.81 14.69
C ASP A 209 11.30 -11.72 13.35
N PRO A 210 12.59 -11.36 13.35
CA PRO A 210 13.41 -11.25 12.14
C PRO A 210 13.54 -12.55 11.34
N HIS A 211 13.21 -13.70 11.92
CA HIS A 211 13.37 -15.02 11.30
C HIS A 211 12.06 -15.61 10.79
N ARG A 212 10.92 -14.95 11.01
CA ARG A 212 9.60 -15.45 10.61
C ARG A 212 9.43 -15.44 9.09
N ASP A 213 8.99 -16.56 8.53
CA ASP A 213 8.62 -16.66 7.11
C ASP A 213 7.14 -16.31 6.90
N LEU A 214 6.81 -15.76 5.72
CA LEU A 214 5.43 -15.39 5.38
C LEU A 214 4.46 -16.58 5.47
N ARG A 215 4.90 -17.82 5.23
CA ARG A 215 4.08 -19.04 5.32
C ARG A 215 3.71 -19.41 6.75
N GLU A 216 4.45 -18.90 7.73
CA GLU A 216 4.21 -19.16 9.15
C GLU A 216 3.11 -18.25 9.70
N LEU A 217 2.72 -17.18 8.99
CA LEU A 217 1.64 -16.29 9.41
C LEU A 217 0.28 -17.00 9.41
N THR A 218 -0.44 -16.84 10.52
CA THR A 218 -1.79 -17.38 10.74
C THR A 218 -2.86 -16.39 10.26
N ILE A 219 -4.11 -16.85 10.21
CA ILE A 219 -5.25 -15.96 9.95
C ILE A 219 -5.38 -14.92 11.07
N ALA A 220 -5.19 -15.31 12.33
CA ALA A 220 -5.25 -14.39 13.47
C ALA A 220 -4.22 -13.24 13.36
N ALA A 221 -3.04 -13.49 12.81
CA ALA A 221 -2.00 -12.48 12.64
C ALA A 221 -2.23 -11.51 11.46
N LEU A 222 -3.06 -11.89 10.48
CA LEU A 222 -3.30 -11.15 9.24
C LEU A 222 -4.69 -10.52 9.15
N LEU A 223 -5.70 -11.10 9.82
CA LEU A 223 -7.08 -10.64 9.76
C LEU A 223 -7.27 -9.20 10.25
N PRO A 224 -6.62 -8.74 11.34
CA PRO A 224 -6.71 -7.34 11.77
C PRO A 224 -6.23 -6.36 10.68
N ALA A 225 -5.08 -6.63 10.07
CA ALA A 225 -4.54 -5.83 8.97
C ALA A 225 -5.52 -5.78 7.78
N ALA A 226 -6.08 -6.92 7.39
CA ALA A 226 -7.09 -7.00 6.34
C ALA A 226 -8.36 -6.20 6.68
N GLN A 227 -8.83 -6.28 7.92
CA GLN A 227 -10.00 -5.53 8.37
C GLN A 227 -9.82 -4.02 8.19
N PHE A 228 -8.65 -3.47 8.54
CA PHE A 228 -8.42 -2.03 8.41
C PHE A 228 -8.57 -1.54 6.96
N TRP A 229 -8.05 -2.29 5.98
CA TRP A 229 -8.30 -1.98 4.57
C TRP A 229 -9.79 -1.99 4.21
N LEU A 230 -10.51 -3.00 4.68
CA LEU A 230 -11.94 -3.19 4.44
C LEU A 230 -12.83 -2.17 5.17
N VAL A 231 -12.33 -1.51 6.21
CA VAL A 231 -13.06 -0.47 6.96
C VAL A 231 -12.72 0.92 6.47
N VAL A 232 -11.44 1.22 6.34
CA VAL A 232 -10.95 2.57 6.03
C VAL A 232 -11.01 2.85 4.52
N ALA A 233 -10.50 1.93 3.69
CA ALA A 233 -10.42 2.11 2.24
C ALA A 233 -11.62 1.50 1.48
N HIS A 234 -12.69 1.09 2.17
CA HIS A 234 -13.83 0.37 1.58
C HIS A 234 -14.40 1.04 0.33
N ASN A 235 -14.58 2.37 0.36
CA ASN A 235 -15.13 3.10 -0.78
C ASN A 235 -14.25 2.99 -2.01
N LYS A 236 -12.92 3.05 -1.82
CA LYS A 236 -11.96 2.91 -2.90
C LYS A 236 -11.97 1.48 -3.45
N ILE A 237 -11.94 0.48 -2.58
CA ILE A 237 -11.96 -0.93 -2.98
C ILE A 237 -13.25 -1.29 -3.75
N ILE A 238 -14.41 -0.80 -3.31
CA ILE A 238 -15.69 -0.98 -4.01
C ILE A 238 -15.64 -0.31 -5.39
N GLN A 239 -15.15 0.92 -5.49
CA GLN A 239 -15.00 1.62 -6.77
C GLN A 239 -14.08 0.86 -7.74
N LEU A 240 -12.95 0.33 -7.26
CA LEU A 240 -12.04 -0.47 -8.07
C LEU A 240 -12.68 -1.80 -8.50
N SER A 241 -13.47 -2.42 -7.64
CA SER A 241 -14.23 -3.64 -7.95
C SER A 241 -15.29 -3.39 -9.02
N ASP A 242 -16.03 -2.29 -8.92
CA ASP A 242 -17.05 -1.90 -9.90
C ASP A 242 -16.44 -1.63 -11.29
N LYS A 243 -15.23 -1.03 -11.31
CA LYS A 243 -14.44 -0.78 -12.52
C LYS A 243 -13.76 -2.03 -13.09
N LEU A 244 -13.84 -3.19 -12.42
CA LEU A 244 -13.08 -4.40 -12.74
C LEU A 244 -11.58 -4.11 -12.90
N TRP A 245 -11.04 -3.37 -11.93
CA TRP A 245 -9.67 -2.89 -12.00
C TRP A 245 -8.66 -4.06 -12.06
N ASN A 246 -7.68 -3.89 -12.93
CA ASN A 246 -6.61 -4.85 -13.20
C ASN A 246 -5.30 -4.07 -13.34
N ASN A 247 -4.27 -4.44 -12.56
CA ASN A 247 -2.89 -4.09 -12.90
C ASN A 247 -2.17 -5.35 -13.43
N PRO A 248 -1.65 -5.35 -14.68
CA PRO A 248 -0.87 -6.45 -15.23
C PRO A 248 0.30 -6.90 -14.33
N ASP A 249 0.89 -6.01 -13.53
CA ASP A 249 2.03 -6.31 -12.65
C ASP A 249 1.62 -7.06 -11.35
N THR A 250 0.35 -7.02 -10.97
CA THR A 250 -0.17 -7.67 -9.74
C THR A 250 -0.52 -9.15 -9.91
N VAL A 251 -0.35 -9.68 -11.11
CA VAL A 251 -0.58 -11.09 -11.40
C VAL A 251 0.64 -11.91 -10.99
N ARG A 252 0.95 -11.90 -9.69
CA ARG A 252 1.73 -13.00 -9.11
C ARG A 252 0.86 -14.25 -9.27
N GLN A 253 1.16 -15.03 -10.32
CA GLN A 253 0.55 -16.31 -10.68
C GLN A 253 0.88 -17.36 -9.61
N GLY A 254 0.31 -17.20 -8.41
CA GLY A 254 0.16 -18.27 -7.44
C GLY A 254 -1.18 -18.96 -7.68
N LYS A 255 -1.21 -20.29 -7.63
CA LYS A 255 -2.46 -21.06 -7.68
C LYS A 255 -3.18 -20.89 -6.33
N THR A 256 -3.94 -19.79 -6.16
CA THR A 256 -4.72 -19.52 -4.94
C THR A 256 -5.99 -20.38 -4.88
N THR A 257 -6.54 -20.58 -3.69
CA THR A 257 -7.84 -21.29 -3.56
C THR A 257 -8.94 -20.53 -4.27
N PHE A 258 -8.90 -19.19 -4.23
CA PHE A 258 -9.77 -18.33 -5.01
C PHE A 258 -9.73 -18.67 -6.50
N ALA A 259 -8.54 -18.71 -7.13
CA ALA A 259 -8.41 -18.97 -8.57
C ALA A 259 -9.04 -20.32 -9.00
N THR A 260 -9.11 -21.29 -8.08
CA THR A 260 -9.74 -22.60 -8.33
C THR A 260 -11.24 -22.65 -8.02
N SER A 261 -11.79 -21.64 -7.34
CA SER A 261 -13.20 -21.58 -6.92
C SER A 261 -14.16 -21.20 -8.05
N GLU A 262 -15.46 -21.46 -7.86
CA GLU A 262 -16.54 -21.00 -8.76
C GLU A 262 -16.48 -19.49 -8.99
N LEU A 263 -16.30 -18.70 -7.92
CA LEU A 263 -16.23 -17.24 -7.97
C LEU A 263 -14.94 -16.74 -8.64
N GLY A 264 -13.80 -17.40 -8.40
CA GLY A 264 -12.54 -17.04 -9.04
C GLY A 264 -12.55 -17.29 -10.55
N ARG A 265 -13.18 -18.38 -11.00
CA ARG A 265 -13.37 -18.64 -12.45
C ARG A 265 -14.21 -17.58 -13.16
N ARG A 266 -15.07 -16.86 -12.43
CA ARG A 266 -15.87 -15.74 -12.95
C ARG A 266 -15.12 -14.41 -12.89
N SER A 267 -14.07 -14.31 -12.08
CA SER A 267 -13.29 -13.09 -11.91
C SER A 267 -12.18 -12.98 -12.94
N SER A 268 -12.32 -12.04 -13.88
CA SER A 268 -11.24 -11.66 -14.80
C SER A 268 -10.37 -10.52 -14.27
N ALA A 269 -10.67 -10.01 -13.07
CA ALA A 269 -10.07 -8.79 -12.53
C ALA A 269 -9.42 -8.96 -11.15
N ALA A 270 -8.43 -8.13 -10.86
CA ALA A 270 -7.70 -8.08 -9.60
C ALA A 270 -8.65 -7.67 -8.47
N PHE A 271 -9.43 -6.60 -8.67
CA PHE A 271 -10.62 -6.29 -7.89
C PHE A 271 -11.89 -6.57 -8.70
N SER A 272 -12.82 -7.32 -8.13
CA SER A 272 -14.09 -7.64 -8.78
C SER A 272 -15.19 -7.94 -7.76
N PRO A 273 -16.48 -7.81 -8.15
CA PRO A 273 -17.60 -8.24 -7.31
C PRO A 273 -17.49 -9.71 -6.87
N TRP A 274 -17.01 -10.59 -7.73
CA TRP A 274 -16.87 -12.02 -7.40
C TRP A 274 -15.79 -12.29 -6.37
N ARG A 275 -14.70 -11.51 -6.40
CA ARG A 275 -13.65 -11.59 -5.39
C ARG A 275 -14.13 -11.08 -4.03
N TRP A 276 -14.92 -10.00 -4.05
CA TRP A 276 -15.59 -9.50 -2.85
C TRP A 276 -16.52 -10.54 -2.21
N MET A 277 -17.35 -11.21 -3.01
CA MET A 277 -18.21 -12.30 -2.55
C MET A 277 -17.41 -13.48 -1.98
N TYR A 278 -16.26 -13.78 -2.58
CA TYR A 278 -15.38 -14.82 -2.07
C TYR A 278 -14.81 -14.46 -0.70
N TRP A 279 -14.37 -13.22 -0.49
CA TRP A 279 -13.87 -12.77 0.83
C TRP A 279 -14.97 -12.80 1.90
N LEU A 280 -16.22 -12.42 1.56
CA LEU A 280 -17.35 -12.56 2.47
C LEU A 280 -17.59 -14.02 2.88
N LYS A 281 -17.61 -14.93 1.91
CA LYS A 281 -17.73 -16.38 2.17
C LYS A 281 -16.58 -16.88 3.05
N ARG A 282 -15.35 -16.45 2.79
CA ARG A 282 -14.20 -16.87 3.60
C ARG A 282 -14.27 -16.32 5.03
N LEU A 283 -14.76 -15.10 5.24
CA LEU A 283 -14.95 -14.55 6.58
C LEU A 283 -15.98 -15.36 7.39
N GLU A 284 -17.04 -15.84 6.73
CA GLU A 284 -18.02 -16.73 7.36
C GLU A 284 -17.37 -18.06 7.79
N GLU A 285 -16.57 -18.68 6.92
CA GLU A 285 -15.82 -19.89 7.24
C GLU A 285 -14.82 -19.66 8.40
N ILE A 286 -14.09 -18.53 8.40
CA ILE A 286 -13.17 -18.16 9.50
C ILE A 286 -13.93 -18.00 10.82
N LYS A 287 -15.11 -17.37 10.79
CA LYS A 287 -15.97 -17.22 11.97
C LYS A 287 -16.37 -18.59 12.51
N GLU A 288 -16.84 -19.50 11.66
CA GLU A 288 -17.24 -20.86 12.08
C GLU A 288 -16.06 -21.68 12.61
N GLU A 289 -14.90 -21.61 11.95
CA GLU A 289 -13.65 -22.25 12.40
C GLU A 289 -13.22 -21.72 13.78
N ALA A 290 -13.33 -20.42 14.01
CA ALA A 290 -13.00 -19.78 15.29
C ALA A 290 -14.00 -20.13 16.41
N GLU A 291 -15.29 -20.20 16.10
CA GLU A 291 -16.32 -20.65 17.06
C GLU A 291 -16.08 -22.11 17.50
N GLN A 292 -15.71 -22.98 16.56
CA GLN A 292 -15.37 -24.37 16.87
C GLN A 292 -14.08 -24.50 17.68
N ALA A 293 -13.13 -23.60 17.47
CA ALA A 293 -11.85 -23.58 18.19
C ALA A 293 -11.93 -22.85 19.56
N GLY A 294 -13.02 -22.15 19.87
CA GLY A 294 -13.15 -21.34 21.09
C GLY A 294 -12.39 -20.02 21.06
N GLU A 295 -12.06 -19.50 19.86
CA GLU A 295 -11.33 -18.26 19.65
C GLU A 295 -12.30 -17.05 19.57
N ASP A 296 -12.90 -16.69 20.71
CA ASP A 296 -13.98 -15.68 20.80
C ASP A 296 -13.61 -14.32 20.17
N THR A 297 -12.37 -13.87 20.38
CA THR A 297 -11.89 -12.60 19.81
C THR A 297 -11.88 -12.65 18.29
N LEU A 298 -11.47 -13.78 17.71
CA LEU A 298 -11.36 -13.96 16.27
C LEU A 298 -12.73 -14.10 15.62
N THR A 299 -13.63 -14.85 16.27
CA THR A 299 -15.05 -14.93 15.92
C THR A 299 -15.68 -13.54 15.81
N ARG A 300 -15.49 -12.72 16.85
CA ARG A 300 -16.03 -11.34 16.89
C ARG A 300 -15.43 -10.47 15.80
N LEU A 301 -14.13 -10.61 15.53
CA LEU A 301 -13.43 -9.85 14.50
C LEU A 301 -13.97 -10.19 13.10
N ALA A 302 -14.08 -11.48 12.78
CA ALA A 302 -14.62 -11.96 11.50
C ALA A 302 -16.07 -11.48 11.29
N LEU A 303 -16.93 -11.66 12.31
CA LEU A 303 -18.32 -11.19 12.26
C LEU A 303 -18.44 -9.68 12.07
N THR A 304 -17.66 -8.89 12.82
CA THR A 304 -17.67 -7.43 12.71
C THR A 304 -17.25 -6.98 11.32
N THR A 305 -16.21 -7.62 10.76
CA THR A 305 -15.72 -7.35 9.40
C THR A 305 -16.80 -7.66 8.36
N MET A 306 -17.51 -8.79 8.47
CA MET A 306 -18.62 -9.14 7.58
C MET A 306 -19.75 -8.10 7.63
N VAL A 307 -20.20 -7.74 8.83
CA VAL A 307 -21.29 -6.76 9.01
C VAL A 307 -20.91 -5.41 8.39
N GLN A 308 -19.67 -4.96 8.59
CA GLN A 308 -19.17 -3.73 8.00
C GLN A 308 -19.18 -3.81 6.47
N LEU A 309 -18.65 -4.88 5.87
CA LEU A 309 -18.64 -5.06 4.42
C LEU A 309 -20.03 -5.04 3.81
N LEU A 310 -20.97 -5.77 4.41
CA LEU A 310 -22.35 -5.83 3.94
C LEU A 310 -23.06 -4.49 4.08
N GLY A 311 -22.85 -3.77 5.18
CA GLY A 311 -23.43 -2.44 5.39
C GLY A 311 -22.99 -1.45 4.32
N LYS A 312 -21.68 -1.39 4.02
CA LYS A 312 -21.12 -0.43 3.06
C LYS A 312 -21.58 -0.64 1.61
N VAL A 313 -21.89 -1.88 1.25
CA VAL A 313 -22.38 -2.22 -0.09
C VAL A 313 -23.88 -1.92 -0.22
N LYS A 314 -24.67 -2.12 0.83
CA LYS A 314 -26.12 -1.85 0.81
C LYS A 314 -26.46 -0.36 0.68
N ASP A 315 -25.57 0.52 1.11
CA ASP A 315 -25.78 1.97 1.08
C ASP A 315 -25.63 2.58 -0.33
N LYS A 316 -25.25 1.79 -1.35
CA LYS A 316 -24.89 2.29 -2.70
C LYS A 316 -25.24 1.30 -3.80
N ASP A 317 -25.90 1.77 -4.88
CA ASP A 317 -26.12 1.00 -6.11
C ASP A 317 -24.80 0.69 -6.84
N THR A 318 -24.09 -0.30 -6.30
CA THR A 318 -22.79 -0.77 -6.76
C THR A 318 -22.97 -2.02 -7.59
N ARG A 319 -22.00 -2.34 -8.44
CA ARG A 319 -22.01 -3.63 -9.13
C ARG A 319 -21.87 -4.77 -8.12
N VAL A 320 -21.10 -4.56 -7.05
CA VAL A 320 -21.01 -5.50 -5.92
C VAL A 320 -22.38 -5.81 -5.32
N GLN A 321 -23.20 -4.79 -5.06
CA GLN A 321 -24.56 -4.98 -4.54
C GLN A 321 -25.43 -5.80 -5.51
N ARG A 322 -25.46 -5.40 -6.78
CA ARG A 322 -26.30 -6.07 -7.80
C ARG A 322 -25.92 -7.54 -7.98
N GLU A 323 -24.63 -7.86 -7.95
CA GLU A 323 -24.16 -9.24 -8.01
C GLU A 323 -24.50 -10.01 -6.72
N LEU A 324 -24.38 -9.39 -5.54
CA LEU A 324 -24.82 -10.00 -4.27
C LEU A 324 -26.32 -10.30 -4.26
N GLU A 325 -27.16 -9.39 -4.73
CA GLU A 325 -28.62 -9.59 -4.84
C GLU A 325 -28.97 -10.68 -5.84
N ALA A 326 -28.27 -10.73 -6.99
CA ALA A 326 -28.45 -11.79 -7.98
C ALA A 326 -28.03 -13.17 -7.45
N VAL A 327 -27.00 -13.21 -6.59
CA VAL A 327 -26.46 -14.43 -5.97
C VAL A 327 -27.21 -14.81 -4.68
N GLY A 328 -28.01 -13.92 -4.09
CA GLY A 328 -28.78 -14.09 -2.84
C GLY A 328 -29.71 -15.31 -2.76
N ASN A 329 -29.80 -16.10 -3.82
CA ASN A 329 -30.33 -17.46 -3.80
C ASN A 329 -29.34 -18.53 -3.27
N TRP A 330 -28.09 -18.18 -2.92
CA TRP A 330 -27.02 -19.11 -2.51
C TRP A 330 -26.48 -18.89 -1.09
N VAL A 331 -26.63 -17.69 -0.53
CA VAL A 331 -26.11 -17.35 0.81
C VAL A 331 -27.27 -16.90 1.68
N LYS A 332 -27.69 -17.75 2.62
CA LYS A 332 -28.60 -17.34 3.70
C LYS A 332 -27.74 -16.59 4.72
N ILE A 333 -27.78 -15.26 4.69
CA ILE A 333 -27.28 -14.39 5.75
C ILE A 333 -28.28 -14.39 6.90
#